data_AF-A0A0W0ZUC8-F1
#
_entry.id   AF-A0A0W0ZUC8-F1
#
_cell.length_a   1.000
_cell.length_b   1.000
_cell.length_c   1.000
_cell.angle_alpha   90.00
_cell.angle_beta   90.00
_cell.angle_gamma   90.00
#
_symmetry.space_group_name_H-M   'P 1'
#
loop_
_entity.id
_entity.type
_entity.pdbx_description
1 polymer ?
#
loop_
_entity_poly.entity_id
_entity_poly.type
_entity_poly.pdbx_seq_one_letter_code
_entity_poly.pdbx_strand_id
1 'polypeptide(L)'
;MKFFSKNYVRTIVVEFYGDKTTQNDNAIKENAKNLLGTHFKEENRLIYSSRLNYFPGLSQLTSQSRLLLVGHGDLEKHIFSGCDVDMLVERLIEDCSLQTVKRITLVACHLGKTKAFIEELHLKLAKEGIYTEIAAYKSYLVVDSSGHRWIDLGEEDGLVEAGKQKIVLGWENAGSSSPKQVILVDTNETNPYYEDNQGDDEDAEIDAPFHFG
;
A
#
# COMPACT_ATOMS: atom_id res chain seq x y z
N MET A 1 -12.42 -21.50 -6.81
CA MET A 1 -10.97 -21.77 -7.02
C MET A 1 -10.27 -20.42 -7.10
N LYS A 2 -9.29 -20.16 -6.23
CA LYS A 2 -8.55 -18.88 -6.20
C LYS A 2 -7.54 -18.83 -7.35
N PHE A 3 -7.45 -17.69 -8.04
CA PHE A 3 -6.69 -17.56 -9.29
C PHE A 3 -5.16 -17.57 -9.12
N PHE A 4 -4.63 -17.32 -7.92
CA PHE A 4 -3.24 -16.88 -7.79
C PHE A 4 -2.49 -17.56 -6.63
N SER A 5 -1.28 -18.07 -6.92
CA SER A 5 -0.34 -18.64 -5.91
C SER A 5 0.31 -17.54 -5.05
N LYS A 6 1.04 -17.86 -3.97
CA LYS A 6 1.76 -16.84 -3.17
C LYS A 6 3.12 -16.42 -3.74
N ASN A 7 3.65 -17.14 -4.74
CA ASN A 7 4.98 -16.88 -5.29
C ASN A 7 4.92 -15.90 -6.47
N TYR A 8 5.87 -14.97 -6.51
CA TYR A 8 6.03 -14.01 -7.61
C TYR A 8 7.39 -14.25 -8.28
N VAL A 9 7.41 -14.30 -9.60
CA VAL A 9 8.66 -14.45 -10.38
C VAL A 9 9.35 -13.10 -10.55
N ARG A 10 8.58 -12.00 -10.55
CA ARG A 10 9.09 -10.64 -10.70
C ARG A 10 8.33 -9.70 -9.78
N THR A 11 9.06 -8.73 -9.21
CA THR A 11 8.50 -7.59 -8.49
C THR A 11 9.00 -6.33 -9.15
N ILE A 12 8.10 -5.45 -9.57
CA ILE A 12 8.41 -4.09 -10.02
C ILE A 12 7.90 -3.10 -8.98
N VAL A 13 8.72 -2.10 -8.68
CA VAL A 13 8.37 -0.98 -7.79
C VAL A 13 8.35 0.28 -8.63
N VAL A 14 7.20 0.95 -8.66
CA VAL A 14 7.03 2.22 -9.38
C VAL A 14 6.92 3.33 -8.35
N GLU A 15 7.82 4.30 -8.43
CA GLU A 15 7.64 5.61 -7.81
C GLU A 15 6.57 6.35 -8.60
N PHE A 16 5.43 6.60 -7.99
CA PHE A 16 4.27 7.15 -8.67
C PHE A 16 4.07 8.62 -8.28
N TYR A 17 4.62 9.50 -9.11
CA TYR A 17 4.47 10.95 -9.00
C TYR A 17 3.34 11.43 -9.92
N GLY A 18 2.11 11.45 -9.42
CA GLY A 18 0.97 12.03 -10.14
C GLY A 18 1.01 13.57 -10.22
N ASP A 19 -0.04 14.14 -10.80
CA ASP A 19 -0.05 15.53 -11.29
C ASP A 19 0.18 16.60 -10.21
N LYS A 20 -0.06 16.27 -8.94
CA LYS A 20 0.09 17.19 -7.80
C LYS A 20 1.31 16.90 -6.92
N THR A 21 1.94 15.74 -7.08
CA THR A 21 3.14 15.36 -6.32
C THR A 21 4.40 15.84 -7.03
N THR A 22 5.29 16.51 -6.30
CA THR A 22 6.60 16.90 -6.82
C THR A 22 7.54 15.69 -6.83
N GLN A 23 8.34 15.51 -7.89
CA GLN A 23 9.33 14.41 -7.98
C GLN A 23 10.38 14.44 -6.85
N ASN A 24 10.54 15.58 -6.19
CA ASN A 24 11.41 15.73 -5.01
C ASN A 24 10.76 15.23 -3.72
N ASP A 25 9.67 14.47 -3.81
CA ASP A 25 9.12 13.79 -2.66
C ASP A 25 10.06 12.66 -2.22
N ASN A 26 10.88 12.99 -1.22
CA ASN A 26 11.87 12.08 -0.66
C ASN A 26 11.20 10.85 -0.05
N ALA A 27 9.96 10.96 0.47
CA ALA A 27 9.28 9.82 1.08
C ALA A 27 8.94 8.75 0.03
N ILE A 28 8.42 9.14 -1.15
CA ILE A 28 8.15 8.19 -2.24
C ILE A 28 9.46 7.50 -2.68
N LYS A 29 10.51 8.29 -2.88
CA LYS A 29 11.81 7.82 -3.37
C LYS A 29 12.49 6.86 -2.40
N GLU A 30 12.53 7.23 -1.11
CA GLU A 30 13.17 6.43 -0.05
C GLU A 30 12.39 5.15 0.20
N ASN A 31 11.06 5.21 0.28
CA ASN A 31 10.22 4.03 0.45
C ASN A 31 10.37 3.05 -0.73
N ALA A 32 10.41 3.55 -1.97
CA ALA A 32 10.61 2.70 -3.14
C ALA A 32 11.98 2.00 -3.12
N LYS A 33 13.04 2.73 -2.74
CA LYS A 33 14.38 2.16 -2.55
C LYS A 33 14.39 1.09 -1.45
N ASN A 34 13.79 1.40 -0.30
CA ASN A 34 13.74 0.49 0.83
C ASN A 34 12.99 -0.80 0.49
N LEU A 35 11.87 -0.73 -0.24
CA LEU A 35 11.05 -1.91 -0.61
C LEU A 35 11.76 -2.95 -1.46
N LEU A 36 12.83 -2.57 -2.16
CA LEU A 36 13.67 -3.49 -2.93
C LEU A 36 14.74 -4.16 -2.06
N GLY A 37 14.97 -3.64 -0.85
CA GLY A 37 15.86 -4.19 0.16
C GLY A 37 17.32 -4.31 -0.29
N THR A 38 18.03 -5.25 0.32
CA THR A 38 19.46 -5.53 0.04
C THR A 38 19.68 -6.39 -1.21
N HIS A 39 18.66 -7.05 -1.75
CA HIS A 39 18.73 -7.89 -2.96
C HIS A 39 18.54 -7.08 -4.26
N PHE A 40 19.09 -5.88 -4.23
CA PHE A 40 19.01 -4.80 -5.20
C PHE A 40 19.10 -5.25 -6.67
N LYS A 41 18.08 -4.86 -7.43
CA LYS A 41 18.12 -4.80 -8.89
C LYS A 41 17.46 -3.49 -9.29
N GLU A 42 18.26 -2.44 -9.51
CA GLU A 42 17.77 -1.10 -9.87
C GLU A 42 16.84 -1.15 -11.10
N GLU A 43 17.04 -2.13 -12.00
CA GLU A 43 16.16 -2.36 -13.16
C GLU A 43 14.69 -2.64 -12.81
N ASN A 44 14.39 -3.03 -11.57
CA ASN A 44 13.03 -3.27 -11.09
C ASN A 44 12.38 -2.02 -10.48
N ARG A 45 13.16 -0.95 -10.31
CA ARG A 45 12.69 0.36 -9.83
C ARG A 45 12.41 1.24 -11.03
N LEU A 46 11.16 1.63 -11.18
CA LEU A 46 10.70 2.47 -12.29
C LEU A 46 10.08 3.75 -11.74
N ILE A 47 10.01 4.78 -12.58
CA ILE A 47 9.45 6.08 -12.22
C ILE A 47 8.31 6.39 -13.18
N TYR A 48 7.16 6.71 -12.62
CA TYR A 48 6.04 7.34 -13.33
C TYR A 48 5.97 8.82 -12.91
N SER A 49 5.96 9.73 -13.88
CA SER A 49 5.72 11.15 -13.66
C SER A 49 5.13 11.82 -14.90
N SER A 50 3.86 12.22 -14.82
CA SER A 50 3.17 12.98 -15.87
C SER A 50 3.83 14.34 -16.13
N ARG A 51 4.21 15.06 -15.06
CA ARG A 51 4.87 16.38 -15.15
C ARG A 51 6.17 16.37 -15.94
N LEU A 52 6.88 15.25 -15.91
CA LEU A 52 8.21 15.10 -16.52
C LEU A 52 8.19 14.20 -17.75
N ASN A 53 7.00 13.73 -18.16
CA ASN A 53 6.81 12.79 -19.26
C ASN A 53 7.63 11.49 -19.10
N TYR A 54 7.71 10.97 -17.87
CA TYR A 54 8.30 9.66 -17.60
C TYR A 54 7.19 8.63 -17.41
N PHE A 55 7.10 7.69 -18.35
CA PHE A 55 6.08 6.65 -18.36
C PHE A 55 6.74 5.27 -18.48
N PRO A 56 6.73 4.47 -17.41
CA PRO A 56 7.42 3.20 -17.41
C PRO A 56 6.59 2.17 -18.19
N GLY A 57 7.22 1.48 -19.14
CA GLY A 57 6.60 0.32 -19.79
C GLY A 57 6.37 -0.81 -18.78
N LEU A 58 5.14 -1.32 -18.71
CA LEU A 58 4.70 -2.42 -17.84
C LEU A 58 4.17 -3.63 -18.63
N SER A 59 4.29 -3.63 -19.96
CA SER A 59 3.84 -4.71 -20.84
C SER A 59 4.59 -6.04 -20.61
N GLN A 60 5.79 -5.98 -20.01
CA GLN A 60 6.59 -7.14 -19.61
C GLN A 60 6.08 -7.86 -18.34
N LEU A 61 5.08 -7.30 -17.65
CA LEU A 61 4.49 -7.94 -16.48
C LEU A 61 3.62 -9.13 -16.92
N THR A 62 3.46 -10.08 -15.99
CA THR A 62 2.73 -11.33 -16.22
C THR A 62 1.81 -11.64 -15.04
N SER A 63 0.96 -12.65 -15.17
CA SER A 63 0.16 -13.24 -14.08
C SER A 63 1.00 -13.87 -12.94
N GLN A 64 2.33 -13.83 -13.05
CA GLN A 64 3.27 -14.22 -11.99
C GLN A 64 4.07 -13.03 -11.44
N SER A 65 3.79 -11.80 -11.89
CA SER A 65 4.47 -10.60 -11.47
C SER A 65 3.67 -9.82 -10.42
N ARG A 66 4.36 -9.13 -9.52
CA ARG A 66 3.75 -8.16 -8.60
C ARG A 66 4.21 -6.74 -8.96
N LEU A 67 3.28 -5.80 -8.87
CA LEU A 67 3.53 -4.38 -9.03
C LEU A 67 3.30 -3.68 -7.69
N LEU A 68 4.27 -2.91 -7.23
CA LEU A 68 4.16 -2.03 -6.07
C LEU A 68 4.11 -0.60 -6.59
N LEU A 69 3.01 0.11 -6.35
CA LEU A 69 2.90 1.53 -6.65
C LEU A 69 3.14 2.29 -5.36
N VAL A 70 4.22 3.08 -5.32
CA VAL A 70 4.60 3.88 -4.14
C VAL A 70 4.16 5.31 -4.37
N GLY A 71 3.33 5.82 -3.46
CA GLY A 71 2.72 7.12 -3.61
C GLY A 71 2.02 7.56 -2.33
N HIS A 72 1.28 8.66 -2.42
CA HIS A 72 0.52 9.19 -1.29
C HIS A 72 -0.95 8.82 -1.37
N GLY A 73 -1.57 8.49 -0.25
CA GLY A 73 -3.01 8.34 -0.15
C GLY A 73 -3.60 9.56 0.55
N ASP A 74 -4.65 10.15 -0.02
CA ASP A 74 -5.43 11.20 0.64
C ASP A 74 -6.67 10.55 1.26
N LEU A 75 -6.77 10.61 2.59
CA LEU A 75 -7.85 9.98 3.36
C LEU A 75 -9.22 10.59 3.05
N GLU A 76 -9.29 11.90 2.83
CA GLU A 76 -10.56 12.62 2.66
C GLU A 76 -11.08 12.50 1.24
N LYS A 77 -10.18 12.59 0.26
CA LYS A 77 -10.54 12.57 -1.16
C LYS A 77 -10.55 11.17 -1.76
N HIS A 78 -9.98 10.18 -1.07
CA HIS A 78 -9.79 8.82 -1.59
C HIS A 78 -9.07 8.82 -2.95
N ILE A 79 -7.92 9.51 -3.03
CA ILE A 79 -7.10 9.57 -4.25
C ILE A 79 -5.69 9.06 -3.98
N PHE A 80 -5.04 8.52 -5.01
CA PHE A 80 -3.67 8.01 -4.97
C PHE A 80 -2.74 8.94 -5.77
N SER A 81 -1.78 9.58 -5.09
CA SER A 81 -0.82 10.55 -5.65
C SER A 81 -1.47 11.64 -6.51
N GLY A 82 -2.68 12.07 -6.14
CA GLY A 82 -3.44 13.08 -6.89
C GLY A 82 -4.34 12.52 -8.01
N CYS A 83 -4.35 11.21 -8.23
CA CYS A 83 -5.21 10.53 -9.20
C CYS A 83 -6.41 9.90 -8.50
N ASP A 84 -7.61 10.18 -9.02
CA ASP A 84 -8.77 9.33 -8.75
C ASP A 84 -8.63 7.99 -9.50
N VAL A 85 -9.65 7.15 -9.38
CA VAL A 85 -9.64 5.80 -9.96
C VAL A 85 -9.58 5.84 -11.49
N ASP A 86 -10.34 6.73 -12.14
CA ASP A 86 -10.35 6.82 -13.62
C ASP A 86 -8.98 7.23 -14.13
N MET A 87 -8.41 8.28 -13.55
CA MET A 87 -7.06 8.73 -13.89
C MET A 87 -6.05 7.60 -13.67
N LEU A 88 -6.09 6.91 -12.53
CA LEU A 88 -5.13 5.84 -12.25
C LEU A 88 -5.23 4.68 -13.27
N VAL A 89 -6.43 4.32 -13.72
CA VAL A 89 -6.64 3.31 -14.75
C VAL A 89 -6.05 3.77 -16.09
N GLU A 90 -6.35 4.99 -16.52
CA GLU A 90 -5.76 5.62 -17.73
C GLU A 90 -4.23 5.56 -17.67
N ARG A 91 -3.63 6.00 -16.55
CA ARG A 91 -2.16 6.03 -16.39
C ARG A 91 -1.54 4.64 -16.46
N LEU A 92 -2.18 3.63 -15.87
CA LEU A 92 -1.65 2.27 -15.88
C LEU A 92 -1.75 1.64 -17.28
N ILE A 93 -2.82 1.90 -18.02
CA ILE A 93 -3.09 1.23 -19.30
C ILE A 93 -2.49 2.00 -20.47
N GLU A 94 -2.82 3.28 -20.60
CA GLU A 94 -2.43 4.08 -21.76
C GLU A 94 -0.97 4.50 -21.66
N ASP A 95 -0.57 5.11 -20.53
CA ASP A 95 0.79 5.61 -20.39
C ASP A 95 1.80 4.49 -20.11
N CYS A 96 1.42 3.53 -19.26
CA CYS A 96 2.32 2.47 -18.82
C CYS A 96 2.16 1.15 -19.60
N SER A 97 1.17 1.02 -20.48
CA SER A 97 0.93 -0.22 -21.25
C SER A 97 0.76 -1.48 -20.37
N LEU A 98 0.13 -1.35 -19.20
CA LEU A 98 -0.18 -2.50 -18.35
C LEU A 98 -1.22 -3.39 -19.02
N GLN A 99 -0.88 -4.65 -19.24
CA GLN A 99 -1.79 -5.65 -19.85
C GLN A 99 -2.15 -6.77 -18.89
N THR A 100 -1.22 -7.16 -18.01
CA THR A 100 -1.45 -8.22 -17.04
C THR A 100 -0.50 -8.09 -15.87
N VAL A 101 -1.00 -8.37 -14.67
CA VAL A 101 -0.22 -8.45 -13.45
C VAL A 101 -1.00 -9.30 -12.45
N LYS A 102 -0.30 -10.02 -11.58
CA LYS A 102 -0.95 -10.84 -10.57
C LYS A 102 -1.58 -10.00 -9.47
N ARG A 103 -0.81 -9.02 -8.98
CA ARG A 103 -1.18 -8.16 -7.87
C ARG A 103 -0.60 -6.77 -8.06
N ILE A 104 -1.44 -5.77 -7.88
CA ILE A 104 -1.05 -4.39 -7.65
C ILE A 104 -1.17 -4.13 -6.14
N THR A 105 -0.11 -3.64 -5.52
CA THR A 105 -0.14 -3.17 -4.12
C THR A 105 0.07 -1.67 -4.11
N LEU A 106 -0.92 -0.95 -3.60
CA LEU A 106 -0.84 0.48 -3.33
C LEU A 106 -0.07 0.65 -2.01
N VAL A 107 1.20 1.03 -2.12
CA VAL A 107 2.06 1.37 -0.99
C VAL A 107 1.82 2.85 -0.69
N ALA A 108 0.70 3.09 -0.02
CA ALA A 108 0.22 4.41 0.38
C ALA A 108 -0.65 4.29 1.64
N CYS A 109 -0.71 5.36 2.42
CA CYS A 109 -1.52 5.43 3.64
C CYS A 109 -3.03 5.43 3.30
N HIS A 110 -3.85 4.85 4.17
CA HIS A 110 -5.30 5.00 4.24
C HIS A 110 -6.18 4.59 3.05
N LEU A 111 -5.63 4.18 1.90
CA LEU A 111 -6.43 3.78 0.73
C LEU A 111 -7.24 2.50 0.92
N GLY A 112 -6.91 1.69 1.94
CA GLY A 112 -7.68 0.52 2.34
C GLY A 112 -8.69 0.79 3.45
N LYS A 113 -8.73 2.00 4.03
CA LYS A 113 -9.62 2.31 5.18
C LYS A 113 -11.08 2.10 4.80
N THR A 114 -11.45 2.57 3.62
CA THR A 114 -12.69 2.21 2.93
C THR A 114 -12.34 1.28 1.78
N LYS A 115 -13.28 0.39 1.43
CA LYS A 115 -13.09 -0.53 0.28
C LYS A 115 -13.37 0.16 -1.05
N ALA A 116 -14.07 1.30 -1.03
CA ALA A 116 -14.60 1.96 -2.22
C ALA A 116 -13.57 2.22 -3.31
N PHE A 117 -12.43 2.84 -2.97
CA PHE A 117 -11.38 3.16 -3.95
C PHE A 117 -10.84 1.90 -4.65
N ILE A 118 -10.49 0.89 -3.86
CA ILE A 118 -9.91 -0.34 -4.41
C ILE A 118 -10.95 -1.23 -5.09
N GLU A 119 -12.21 -1.23 -4.65
CA GLU A 119 -13.30 -1.95 -5.29
C GLU A 119 -13.57 -1.38 -6.68
N GLU A 120 -13.63 -0.05 -6.79
CA GLU A 120 -13.82 0.65 -8.05
C GLU A 120 -12.64 0.44 -9.00
N LEU A 121 -11.40 0.58 -8.52
CA LEU A 121 -10.19 0.33 -9.31
C LEU A 121 -10.17 -1.11 -9.84
N HIS A 122 -10.50 -2.07 -8.99
CA HIS A 122 -10.53 -3.48 -9.34
C HIS A 122 -11.60 -3.78 -10.40
N LEU A 123 -12.78 -3.17 -10.30
CA LEU A 123 -13.84 -3.31 -11.31
C LEU A 123 -13.48 -2.63 -12.64
N LYS A 124 -12.87 -1.45 -12.64
CA LYS A 124 -12.49 -0.73 -13.87
C LYS A 124 -11.37 -1.46 -14.62
N LEU A 125 -10.34 -1.94 -13.92
CA LEU A 125 -9.30 -2.76 -14.55
C LEU A 125 -9.88 -4.05 -15.18
N ALA A 126 -10.87 -4.67 -14.55
CA ALA A 126 -11.53 -5.85 -15.12
C ALA A 126 -12.36 -5.53 -16.39
N LYS A 127 -12.94 -4.32 -16.51
CA LYS A 127 -13.60 -3.87 -17.76
C LYS A 127 -12.60 -3.76 -18.91
N GLU A 128 -11.36 -3.42 -18.60
CA GLU A 128 -10.23 -3.40 -19.54
C GLU A 128 -9.57 -4.77 -19.74
N GLY A 129 -10.18 -5.85 -19.20
CA GLY A 129 -9.68 -7.22 -19.33
C GLY A 129 -8.52 -7.58 -18.38
N ILE A 130 -8.17 -6.70 -17.44
CA ILE A 130 -7.06 -6.89 -16.50
C ILE A 130 -7.60 -7.45 -15.16
N TYR A 131 -7.64 -8.77 -15.07
CA TYR A 131 -7.99 -9.47 -13.83
C TYR A 131 -6.77 -9.64 -12.92
N THR A 132 -6.59 -8.73 -11.97
CA THR A 132 -5.50 -8.71 -10.98
C THR A 132 -6.05 -8.74 -9.55
N GLU A 133 -5.23 -9.05 -8.56
CA GLU A 133 -5.50 -8.70 -7.16
C GLU A 133 -5.13 -7.23 -6.90
N ILE A 134 -5.84 -6.57 -5.97
CA ILE A 134 -5.51 -5.22 -5.49
C ILE A 134 -5.37 -5.23 -3.99
N ALA A 135 -4.26 -4.69 -3.52
CA ALA A 135 -3.90 -4.62 -2.11
C ALA A 135 -3.71 -3.18 -1.67
N ALA A 136 -4.28 -2.79 -0.53
CA ALA A 136 -4.11 -1.46 0.05
C ALA A 136 -4.07 -1.52 1.59
N TYR A 137 -3.46 -0.50 2.19
CA TYR A 137 -3.27 -0.37 3.63
C TYR A 137 -4.31 0.57 4.24
N LYS A 138 -4.78 0.23 5.44
CA LYS A 138 -5.89 0.95 6.10
C LYS A 138 -5.46 2.18 6.88
N SER A 139 -4.22 2.19 7.32
CA SER A 139 -3.68 3.18 8.26
C SER A 139 -2.37 3.77 7.74
N TYR A 140 -1.69 4.54 8.59
CA TYR A 140 -0.44 5.19 8.24
C TYR A 140 0.66 4.15 8.02
N LEU A 141 1.26 4.15 6.83
CA LEU A 141 2.22 3.14 6.39
C LEU A 141 3.64 3.70 6.48
N VAL A 142 4.53 2.95 7.14
CA VAL A 142 5.96 3.24 7.24
C VAL A 142 6.75 2.12 6.57
N VAL A 143 7.80 2.46 5.84
CA VAL A 143 8.74 1.48 5.28
C VAL A 143 10.11 1.74 5.90
N ASP A 144 10.63 0.78 6.67
CA ASP A 144 11.96 0.93 7.26
C ASP A 144 13.08 0.69 6.25
N SER A 145 14.32 0.95 6.64
CA SER A 145 15.51 0.80 5.79
C SER A 145 15.79 -0.63 5.32
N SER A 146 15.17 -1.65 5.94
CA SER A 146 15.26 -3.04 5.52
C SER A 146 14.23 -3.41 4.45
N GLY A 147 13.28 -2.51 4.17
CA GLY A 147 12.14 -2.75 3.30
C GLY A 147 10.97 -3.42 4.00
N HIS A 148 11.04 -3.58 5.33
CA HIS A 148 9.90 -4.04 6.11
C HIS A 148 8.84 -2.93 6.17
N ARG A 149 7.57 -3.34 6.16
CA ARG A 149 6.43 -2.44 6.16
C ARG A 149 5.72 -2.51 7.50
N TRP A 150 5.58 -1.35 8.12
CA TRP A 150 4.94 -1.16 9.41
C TRP A 150 3.70 -0.29 9.22
N ILE A 151 2.73 -0.49 10.08
CA ILE A 151 1.58 0.39 10.20
C ILE A 151 1.68 1.06 11.55
N ASP A 152 1.73 2.39 11.51
CA ASP A 152 1.64 3.22 12.69
C ASP A 152 0.17 3.48 12.99
N LEU A 153 -0.26 3.02 14.16
CA LEU A 153 -1.61 3.20 14.65
C LEU A 153 -1.72 4.41 15.60
N GLY A 154 -0.61 5.11 15.85
CA GLY A 154 -0.53 6.27 16.74
C GLY A 154 0.07 5.93 18.10
N GLU A 155 0.13 6.95 18.96
CA GLU A 155 0.79 6.84 20.27
C GLU A 155 0.15 5.81 21.20
N GLU A 156 -1.15 5.50 21.05
CA GLU A 156 -1.89 4.58 21.92
C GLU A 156 -1.81 3.11 21.47
N ASP A 157 -1.56 2.87 20.18
CA ASP A 157 -1.63 1.54 19.56
C ASP A 157 -0.30 1.11 18.93
N GLY A 158 0.69 2.01 18.85
CA GLY A 158 2.03 1.76 18.36
C GLY A 158 2.13 1.21 16.94
N LEU A 159 3.18 0.41 16.70
CA LEU A 159 3.48 -0.18 15.40
C LEU A 159 3.01 -1.63 15.30
N VAL A 160 2.38 -1.99 14.18
CA VAL A 160 2.09 -3.38 13.80
C VAL A 160 2.65 -3.72 12.43
N GLU A 161 2.90 -5.01 12.16
CA GLU A 161 3.27 -5.45 10.81
C GLU A 161 2.18 -5.06 9.81
N ALA A 162 2.57 -4.52 8.65
CA ALA A 162 1.58 -3.97 7.71
C ALA A 162 0.59 -5.00 7.14
N GLY A 163 0.89 -6.30 7.23
CA GLY A 163 -0.05 -7.37 6.89
C GLY A 163 -1.29 -7.42 7.79
N LYS A 164 -1.22 -6.84 8.99
CA LYS A 164 -2.27 -6.83 10.02
C LYS A 164 -3.31 -5.72 9.82
N GLN A 165 -3.02 -4.74 8.98
CA GLN A 165 -3.87 -3.56 8.71
C GLN A 165 -4.01 -3.36 7.20
N LYS A 166 -4.54 -4.38 6.53
CA LYS A 166 -4.54 -4.49 5.08
C LYS A 166 -5.81 -5.12 4.54
N ILE A 167 -6.20 -4.69 3.35
CA ILE A 167 -7.21 -5.36 2.53
C ILE A 167 -6.60 -5.84 1.22
N VAL A 168 -7.07 -6.99 0.75
CA VAL A 168 -6.75 -7.55 -0.57
C VAL A 168 -8.03 -8.01 -1.24
N LEU A 169 -8.34 -7.41 -2.40
CA LEU A 169 -9.39 -7.87 -3.30
C LEU A 169 -8.79 -8.78 -4.38
N GLY A 170 -9.61 -9.70 -4.87
CA GLY A 170 -9.29 -10.53 -6.02
C GLY A 170 -10.53 -11.13 -6.65
N TRP A 171 -10.32 -12.06 -7.58
CA TRP A 171 -11.40 -12.69 -8.33
C TRP A 171 -11.61 -14.14 -7.90
N GLU A 172 -12.84 -14.64 -8.05
CA GLU A 172 -13.15 -16.05 -7.98
C GLU A 172 -14.04 -16.47 -9.16
N ASN A 173 -13.71 -17.63 -9.76
CA ASN A 173 -14.58 -18.28 -10.74
C ASN A 173 -15.78 -18.87 -10.00
N ALA A 174 -16.92 -18.19 -10.07
CA ALA A 174 -18.16 -18.57 -9.40
C ALA A 174 -19.06 -19.50 -10.23
N GLY A 175 -18.53 -20.14 -11.28
CA GLY A 175 -19.32 -20.95 -12.22
C GLY A 175 -20.29 -20.14 -13.10
N SER A 176 -20.25 -18.81 -13.00
CA SER A 176 -20.94 -17.84 -13.87
C SER A 176 -20.10 -17.51 -15.11
N SER A 177 -20.72 -16.84 -16.09
CA SER A 177 -20.07 -16.35 -17.31
C SER A 177 -19.00 -15.27 -17.05
N SER A 178 -19.01 -14.62 -15.88
CA SER A 178 -18.02 -13.63 -15.47
C SER A 178 -17.44 -13.92 -14.08
N PRO A 179 -16.14 -13.62 -13.83
CA PRO A 179 -15.54 -13.71 -12.51
C PRO A 179 -16.23 -12.80 -11.49
N LYS A 180 -16.32 -13.25 -10.23
CA LYS A 180 -16.89 -12.47 -9.12
C LYS A 180 -15.78 -11.82 -8.30
N GLN A 181 -15.95 -10.55 -7.96
CA GLN A 181 -15.07 -9.85 -7.02
C GLN A 181 -15.24 -10.42 -5.62
N VAL A 182 -14.14 -10.71 -4.94
CA VAL A 182 -14.11 -11.27 -3.58
C VAL A 182 -13.03 -10.60 -2.73
N ILE A 183 -13.25 -10.61 -1.42
CA ILE A 183 -12.25 -10.22 -0.43
C ILE A 183 -11.38 -11.44 -0.13
N LEU A 184 -10.08 -11.34 -0.40
CA LEU A 184 -9.11 -12.40 -0.11
C LEU A 184 -8.50 -12.27 1.29
N VAL A 185 -8.30 -11.03 1.74
CA VAL A 185 -7.75 -10.66 3.05
C VAL A 185 -8.41 -9.36 3.48
N ASP A 186 -8.80 -9.28 4.75
CA ASP A 186 -9.29 -8.06 5.39
C ASP A 186 -8.91 -8.11 6.87
N THR A 187 -7.76 -7.51 7.19
CA THR A 187 -7.17 -7.53 8.54
C THR A 187 -7.26 -6.16 9.17
N ASN A 188 -7.49 -6.12 10.49
CA ASN A 188 -7.62 -4.89 11.27
C ASN A 188 -7.10 -5.12 12.69
N GLU A 189 -5.97 -5.83 12.83
CA GLU A 189 -5.38 -6.10 14.15
C GLU A 189 -4.66 -4.85 14.65
N THR A 190 -4.93 -4.47 15.90
CA THR A 190 -4.17 -3.46 16.65
C THR A 190 -3.00 -4.13 17.38
N ASN A 191 -2.14 -3.36 18.06
CA ASN A 191 -1.06 -3.95 18.84
C ASN A 191 -1.59 -4.36 20.23
N PRO A 192 -1.72 -5.66 20.53
CA PRO A 192 -2.29 -6.10 21.80
C PRO A 192 -1.38 -5.81 23.00
N TYR A 193 -0.12 -5.43 22.77
CA TYR A 193 0.87 -5.17 23.82
C TYR A 193 1.03 -3.68 24.16
N TYR A 194 0.24 -2.81 23.53
CA TYR A 194 0.35 -1.36 23.74
C TYR A 194 -0.61 -0.84 24.82
N GLU A 195 -1.70 -1.58 25.12
CA GLU A 195 -2.67 -1.24 26.16
C GLU A 195 -2.13 -1.34 27.61
N ASP A 196 -0.94 -1.93 27.84
CA ASP A 196 -0.41 -2.24 29.19
C ASP A 196 0.69 -1.30 29.72
N ASN A 197 1.03 -0.21 29.01
CA ASN A 197 2.10 0.74 29.45
C ASN A 197 1.58 2.11 29.93
N GLN A 198 0.30 2.26 30.23
CA GLN A 198 -0.25 3.43 30.94
C GLN A 198 -0.79 3.07 32.33
N GLY A 199 -0.12 2.15 33.03
CA GLY A 199 -0.35 1.84 34.43
C GLY A 199 0.74 2.45 35.32
N ASP A 200 0.33 3.46 36.09
CA ASP A 200 0.94 3.94 37.34
C ASP A 200 2.26 4.74 37.26
N ASP A 201 2.20 5.95 36.70
CA ASP A 201 2.77 7.09 37.43
C ASP A 201 1.73 7.53 38.49
N GLU A 202 1.49 6.66 39.49
CA GLU A 202 0.93 7.14 40.75
C GLU A 202 1.99 8.03 41.38
N ASP A 203 1.62 9.30 41.58
CA ASP A 203 2.30 10.26 42.41
C ASP A 203 2.80 9.61 43.71
N ALA A 204 4.07 9.23 43.74
CA ALA A 204 4.76 8.98 44.99
C ALA A 204 4.98 10.34 45.65
N GLU A 205 3.95 10.86 46.32
CA GLU A 205 4.09 11.79 47.42
C GLU A 205 5.11 11.19 48.39
N ILE A 206 6.36 11.67 48.32
CA ILE A 206 7.35 11.43 49.35
C ILE A 206 6.96 12.33 50.52
N ASP A 207 6.04 11.83 51.32
CA ASP A 207 5.76 12.33 52.65
C ASP A 207 6.89 11.83 53.58
N ALA A 208 7.83 12.71 53.92
CA ALA A 208 8.69 12.51 55.09
C ALA A 208 9.03 13.85 55.76
N PRO A 209 8.92 13.94 57.10
CA PRO A 209 8.87 15.19 57.85
C PRO A 209 10.22 15.62 58.48
N PHE A 210 10.31 16.91 58.87
CA PHE A 210 11.30 17.55 59.78
C PHE A 210 12.73 17.81 59.22
N HIS A 211 13.48 18.87 59.53
CA HIS A 211 13.57 19.78 60.69
C HIS A 211 14.19 21.16 60.31
N PHE A 212 13.93 22.17 61.14
CA PHE A 212 14.49 23.52 61.12
C PHE A 212 16.01 23.58 61.36
N GLY A 213 16.66 24.56 60.72
CA GLY A 213 17.98 25.11 61.06
C GLY A 213 18.11 26.52 60.53
#